data_AF-A0A967AAF0-F1
#
_entry.id   AF-A0A967AAF0-F1
#
_cell.length_a   1.000
_cell.length_b   1.000
_cell.length_c   1.000
_cell.angle_alpha   90.00
_cell.angle_beta   90.00
_cell.angle_gamma   90.00
#
_symmetry.space_group_name_H-M   'P 1'
#
loop_
_entity.id
_entity.type
_entity.pdbx_description
1 polymer ?
#
loop_
_entity_poly.entity_id
_entity_poly.type
_entity_poly.pdbx_seq_one_letter_code
_entity_poly.pdbx_strand_id
1 'polypeptide(L)' 'MTCERCDGLMVSERIYDLQGLSSNPCIEGYRCLLCGDVVDATILEHRRRSTGAIKPLRSVTPRTSRLVAA' A
#
# COMPACT_ATOMS: atom_id res chain seq x y z
N MET A 1 13.26 2.00 -7.84
CA MET A 1 12.06 2.67 -7.25
C MET A 1 12.23 2.67 -5.75
N THR A 2 11.90 3.79 -5.09
CA THR A 2 11.93 3.96 -3.62
C THR A 2 10.51 4.13 -3.10
N CYS A 3 10.24 3.63 -1.90
CA CYS A 3 8.92 3.69 -1.29
C CYS A 3 8.62 5.09 -0.75
N GLU A 4 7.53 5.71 -1.19
CA GLU A 4 7.11 7.06 -0.76
C GLU A 4 6.78 7.17 0.75
N ARG A 5 6.58 6.05 1.44
CA ARG A 5 6.23 6.02 2.88
C ARG A 5 7.44 5.98 3.81
N CYS A 6 8.56 5.39 3.37
CA CYS A 6 9.68 5.05 4.26
C CYS A 6 11.05 5.06 3.56
N ASP A 7 11.11 5.48 2.30
CA ASP A 7 12.31 5.48 1.45
C ASP A 7 12.97 4.10 1.24
N GLY A 8 12.29 3.03 1.64
CA GLY A 8 12.76 1.65 1.48
C GLY A 8 12.79 1.17 0.04
N LEU A 9 13.54 0.09 -0.20
CA LEU A 9 13.64 -0.57 -1.49
C LEU A 9 12.30 -1.17 -1.91
N MET A 10 11.88 -0.88 -3.14
CA MET A 10 10.73 -1.53 -3.79
C MET A 10 11.20 -2.54 -4.84
N VAL A 11 10.64 -3.75 -4.78
CA VAL A 11 10.98 -4.87 -5.65
C VAL A 11 9.74 -5.26 -6.47
N SER A 12 9.93 -5.63 -7.74
CA SER A 12 8.84 -6.12 -8.61
C SER A 12 8.29 -7.44 -8.07
N GLU A 13 6.97 -7.57 -8.04
CA GLU A 13 6.23 -8.73 -7.58
C GLU A 13 5.03 -8.99 -8.49
N ARG A 14 4.69 -10.26 -8.70
CA ARG A 14 3.44 -10.67 -9.35
C ARG A 14 2.35 -10.82 -8.30
N ILE A 15 1.27 -10.05 -8.46
CA ILE A 15 0.11 -10.06 -7.56
C ILE A 15 -1.00 -10.82 -8.26
N TYR A 16 -1.53 -11.85 -7.60
CA TYR A 16 -2.57 -12.71 -8.15
C TYR A 16 -3.91 -12.42 -7.50
N ASP A 17 -4.94 -12.31 -8.32
CA ASP A 17 -6.32 -12.27 -7.85
C ASP A 17 -6.88 -13.70 -7.74
N LEU A 18 -6.83 -14.23 -6.53
CA LEU A 18 -7.32 -15.58 -6.24
C LEU A 18 -8.85 -15.68 -6.21
N GLN A 19 -9.56 -14.54 -6.13
CA GLN A 19 -11.03 -14.50 -6.09
C GLN A 19 -11.64 -14.32 -7.49
N GLY A 20 -10.82 -14.02 -8.51
CA GLY A 20 -11.27 -13.86 -9.89
C GLY A 20 -12.22 -12.68 -10.09
N LEU A 21 -12.09 -11.64 -9.27
CA LEU A 21 -12.87 -10.40 -9.37
C LEU A 21 -12.37 -9.52 -10.52
N SER A 22 -11.09 -9.65 -10.86
CA SER A 22 -10.41 -9.01 -11.98
C SER A 22 -10.45 -9.90 -13.22
N SER A 23 -10.62 -9.28 -14.40
CA SER A 23 -10.45 -9.96 -15.69
C SER A 23 -9.01 -10.45 -15.92
N ASN A 24 -8.04 -9.81 -15.27
CA ASN A 24 -6.64 -10.22 -15.29
C ASN A 24 -6.30 -10.98 -13.99
N PRO A 25 -5.94 -12.27 -14.08
CA PRO A 25 -5.67 -13.11 -12.91
C PRO A 25 -4.34 -12.76 -12.22
N CYS A 26 -3.48 -12.00 -12.90
CA CYS A 26 -2.18 -11.58 -12.41
C CYS A 26 -1.83 -10.20 -12.95
N ILE A 27 -1.26 -9.36 -12.09
CA ILE A 27 -0.70 -8.05 -12.44
C ILE A 27 0.72 -7.94 -11.92
N GLU A 28 1.52 -7.10 -12.58
CA GLU A 28 2.82 -6.68 -12.08
C GLU A 28 2.67 -5.47 -11.16
N GLY A 29 3.32 -5.54 -10.00
CA GLY A 29 3.37 -4.46 -9.03
C GLY A 29 4.71 -4.42 -8.32
N TYR A 30 4.81 -3.56 -7.32
CA TYR A 30 6.00 -3.42 -6.50
C TYR A 30 5.65 -3.48 -5.02
N ARG A 31 6.46 -4.19 -4.22
CA ARG A 31 6.36 -4.26 -2.77
C ARG A 31 7.58 -3.63 -2.11
N CYS A 32 7.36 -2.79 -1.11
CA CYS A 32 8.42 -2.32 -0.23
C CYS A 32 8.81 -3.41 0.77
N LEU A 33 10.11 -3.74 0.83
CA LEU A 33 10.62 -4.75 1.77
C LEU A 33 10.65 -4.29 3.24
N LEU A 34 10.55 -2.98 3.50
CA LEU A 34 10.63 -2.43 4.86
C LEU A 34 9.25 -2.23 5.49
N CYS A 35 8.32 -1.54 4.81
CA CYS A 35 7.02 -1.18 5.38
C CYS A 35 5.84 -1.98 4.78
N GLY A 36 6.10 -2.80 3.76
CA GLY A 36 5.07 -3.60 3.10
C GLY A 36 4.12 -2.82 2.19
N ASP A 37 4.37 -1.55 1.87
CA ASP A 37 3.55 -0.82 0.88
C ASP A 37 3.58 -1.54 -0.47
N VAL A 38 2.41 -1.64 -1.09
CA VAL A 38 2.23 -2.27 -2.40
C VAL A 38 1.65 -1.25 -3.36
N VAL A 39 2.25 -1.15 -4.54
CA VAL A 39 1.77 -0.26 -5.61
C VAL A 39 1.77 -1.01 -6.93
N ASP A 40 0.74 -0.75 -7.73
CA ASP A 40 0.64 -1.12 -9.13
C ASP A 40 0.22 0.11 -9.95
N ALA A 41 0.09 -0.03 -11.26
CA ALA A 41 -0.31 1.06 -12.15
C ALA A 41 -1.69 1.65 -11.77
N THR A 42 -2.65 0.82 -11.38
CA THR A 42 -4.00 1.21 -10.97
C THR A 42 -4.00 1.97 -9.64
N ILE A 43 -3.26 1.47 -8.64
CA ILE A 43 -3.08 2.14 -7.35
C ILE A 43 -2.45 3.52 -7.55
N LEU A 44 -1.39 3.62 -8.37
CA LEU A 44 -0.74 4.90 -8.65
C LEU A 44 -1.65 5.87 -9.40
N GLU A 45 -2.43 5.38 -10.36
CA GLU A 45 -3.44 6.19 -11.06
C GLU A 45 -4.52 6.71 -10.10
N HIS A 46 -5.05 5.85 -9.22
CA HIS A 46 -6.03 6.25 -8.22
C HIS A 46 -5.46 7.23 -7.20
N ARG A 47 -4.22 7.03 -6.75
CA ARG A 47 -3.51 7.98 -5.86
C ARG A 47 -3.39 9.34 -6.54
N ARG A 48 -2.91 9.39 -7.80
CA ARG A 48 -2.79 10.64 -8.59
C ARG A 48 -4.11 11.39 -8.73
N ARG A 49 -5.22 10.69 -8.99
CA ARG A 49 -6.56 11.30 -9.05
C ARG A 49 -7.05 11.80 -7.68
N SER A 50 -6.71 11.10 -6.62
CA SER A 50 -7.18 11.41 -5.26
C SER A 50 -6.40 12.55 -4.60
N THR A 51 -5.15 12.81 -4.99
CA THR A 51 -4.34 13.89 -4.41
C THR A 51 -4.95 15.28 -4.62
N GLY A 52 -5.79 15.45 -5.66
CA GLY A 52 -6.58 16.68 -5.87
C GLY A 52 -7.80 16.83 -4.94
N ALA A 53 -8.17 15.80 -4.18
CA ALA A 53 -9.43 15.70 -3.43
C ALA A 53 -9.24 15.28 -1.95
N ILE A 54 -8.06 15.51 -1.36
CA ILE A 54 -7.79 15.10 0.02
C ILE A 54 -8.55 16.01 1.00
N LYS A 55 -9.69 15.54 1.51
CA LYS A 55 -10.14 15.93 2.86
C LYS A 55 -9.23 15.24 3.87
N PRO A 56 -8.65 15.96 4.85
CA PRO A 56 -7.80 15.35 5.86
C PRO A 56 -8.60 14.28 6.62
N LEU A 57 -8.17 13.02 6.48
CA LEU A 57 -8.65 11.94 7.33
C LEU A 57 -8.16 12.25 8.75
N ARG A 58 -9.09 12.41 9.68
CA ARG A 58 -8.81 12.60 11.11
C ARG A 58 -7.83 11.52 11.56
N SER A 59 -6.72 11.94 12.15
CA SER A 59 -5.67 11.07 12.67
C SER A 59 -6.28 9.93 13.48
N VAL A 60 -6.00 8.69 13.05
CA VAL A 60 -6.23 7.52 13.91
C VAL A 60 -5.26 7.67 15.08
N THR A 61 -5.79 7.93 16.27
CA THR A 61 -5.01 7.93 17.50
C THR A 61 -4.31 6.57 17.64
N PRO A 62 -3.01 6.54 17.97
CA PRO A 62 -2.31 5.28 18.16
C PRO A 62 -2.99 4.51 19.30
N ARG A 63 -3.50 3.31 19.01
CA ARG A 63 -3.91 2.37 20.05
C ARG A 63 -2.62 1.94 20.74
N THR A 64 -2.31 2.56 21.88
CA THR A 64 -1.23 2.11 22.76
C THR A 64 -1.49 0.65 23.12
N SER A 65 -0.61 -0.24 22.64
CA SER A 65 -0.57 -1.62 23.10
C SER A 65 -0.34 -1.59 24.60
N ARG A 66 -1.33 -2.04 25.36
CA ARG A 66 -1.27 -2.16 26.82
C ARG A 66 -0.18 -3.19 27.13
N LEU A 67 0.98 -2.74 27.62
CA LEU A 67 2.02 -3.63 28.16
C LEU A 67 1.38 -4.46 29.28
N VAL A 68 1.36 -5.79 29.13
CA VAL A 68 1.05 -6.71 30.22
C VAL A 68 2.35 -6.85 31.02
N ALA A 69 2.38 -6.31 32.23
CA ALA A 69 3.46 -6.56 33.18
C ALA A 69 3.38 -8.03 33.63
N ALA A 70 4.56 -8.66 33.70
CA ALA A 70 4.78 -10.05 34.10
C ALA A 70 4.46 -10.31 35.58
#